data_AF-A0A2G9ULC6-F1
#
_entry.id   AF-A0A2G9ULC6-F1
#
_cell.length_a   1.000
_cell.length_b   1.000
_cell.length_c   1.000
_cell.angle_alpha   90.00
_cell.angle_beta   90.00
_cell.angle_gamma   90.00
#
_symmetry.space_group_name_H-M   'P 1'
#
loop_
_entity.id
_entity.type
_entity.pdbx_description
1 polymer ?
#
loop_
_entity_poly.entity_id
_entity_poly.type
_entity_poly.pdbx_seq_one_letter_code
_entity_poly.pdbx_strand_id
1 'polypeptide(L)'
;MLRGGMQLDFSFGQFKIQRLMLKNLTLTDELVDFLRMQLLNSDLSTLNQLSLHTVDFSGSNSLTLHRLLALVAKHLEVFELTQSTGMRADSVTDAHLAQLDATKIRRITIDGVRFAMPRRRALLRVGDEALRQLAKQKSFPTLVLDRCSVTTKMVCDYTEGWFASAHEAERSMRSQICTVKRCAAVRGPQFEAECQRRGLHCKHRRGSGSLILYNVQAEHDQTEFTVATQPLEPEDPKKERDVEHQG
;
A
#
# COMPACT_ATOMS: atom_id res chain seq x y z
N MET A 1 -25.81 -0.35 -22.77
CA MET A 1 -26.85 -1.36 -23.06
C MET A 1 -26.42 -2.17 -24.26
N LEU A 2 -25.98 -3.40 -24.07
CA LEU A 2 -25.79 -4.36 -25.16
C LEU A 2 -27.19 -4.82 -25.61
N ARG A 3 -27.46 -4.81 -26.92
CA ARG A 3 -28.74 -5.23 -27.49
C ARG A 3 -28.95 -6.73 -27.20
N GLY A 4 -30.07 -7.06 -26.57
CA GLY A 4 -30.47 -8.42 -26.22
C GLY A 4 -30.07 -8.77 -24.79
N GLY A 5 -31.06 -9.04 -23.93
CA GLY A 5 -30.91 -9.39 -22.52
C GLY A 5 -30.22 -10.74 -22.27
N MET A 6 -29.06 -10.98 -22.89
CA MET A 6 -28.15 -12.05 -22.51
C MET A 6 -27.34 -11.58 -21.32
N GLN A 7 -27.74 -12.03 -20.13
CA GLN A 7 -26.86 -12.06 -18.97
C GLN A 7 -25.71 -13.03 -19.28
N LEU A 8 -24.49 -12.51 -19.37
CA LEU A 8 -23.28 -13.34 -19.33
C LEU A 8 -23.13 -13.85 -17.89
N ASP A 9 -23.92 -14.86 -17.54
CA ASP A 9 -23.81 -15.56 -16.26
C ASP A 9 -22.63 -16.52 -16.35
N PHE A 10 -21.44 -15.99 -16.08
CA PHE A 10 -20.25 -16.79 -15.88
C PHE A 10 -20.34 -17.42 -14.48
N SER A 11 -20.70 -18.70 -14.36
CA SER A 11 -20.88 -19.31 -13.04
C SER A 11 -19.53 -19.53 -12.34
N PHE A 12 -19.12 -18.56 -11.52
CA PHE A 12 -17.93 -18.68 -10.69
C PHE A 12 -18.10 -19.70 -9.54
N GLY A 13 -19.34 -20.12 -9.24
CA GLY A 13 -19.66 -21.05 -8.16
C GLY A 13 -19.03 -22.44 -8.27
N GLN A 14 -18.53 -22.83 -9.45
CA GLN A 14 -17.84 -24.11 -9.65
C GLN A 14 -16.32 -24.01 -9.45
N PHE A 15 -15.77 -22.80 -9.36
CA PHE A 15 -14.32 -22.59 -9.29
C PHE A 15 -13.86 -22.40 -7.85
N LYS A 16 -12.76 -23.07 -7.50
CA LYS A 16 -11.97 -22.74 -6.30
C LYS A 16 -11.06 -21.56 -6.63
N ILE A 17 -11.52 -20.36 -6.32
CA ILE A 17 -10.78 -19.14 -6.63
C ILE A 17 -9.69 -18.98 -5.57
N GLN A 18 -8.43 -19.06 -5.98
CA GLN A 18 -7.29 -18.79 -5.11
C GLN A 18 -6.80 -17.35 -5.23
N ARG A 19 -6.84 -16.79 -6.43
CA ARG A 19 -6.29 -15.47 -6.75
C ARG A 19 -7.21 -14.72 -7.70
N LEU A 20 -7.50 -13.46 -7.37
CA LEU A 20 -8.20 -12.54 -8.26
C LEU A 20 -7.20 -11.53 -8.80
N MET A 21 -7.01 -11.52 -10.12
CA MET A 21 -6.04 -10.66 -10.79
C MET A 21 -6.75 -9.76 -11.80
N LEU A 22 -6.70 -8.44 -11.57
CA LEU A 22 -7.19 -7.43 -12.49
C LEU A 22 -5.99 -6.77 -13.16
N LYS A 23 -5.90 -6.87 -14.49
CA LYS A 23 -4.73 -6.40 -15.24
C LYS A 23 -5.14 -5.60 -16.48
N ASN A 24 -4.47 -4.47 -16.73
CA ASN A 24 -4.64 -3.65 -17.94
C ASN A 24 -6.10 -3.28 -18.24
N LEU A 25 -6.84 -2.85 -17.22
CA LEU A 25 -8.25 -2.48 -17.36
C LEU A 25 -8.56 -1.19 -16.60
N THR A 26 -9.67 -0.54 -16.97
CA THR A 26 -10.22 0.57 -16.20
C THR A 26 -11.14 0.01 -15.11
N LEU A 27 -10.87 0.37 -13.86
CA LEU A 27 -11.70 -0.01 -12.73
C LEU A 27 -12.92 0.91 -12.69
N THR A 28 -14.08 0.41 -13.10
CA THR A 28 -15.35 1.14 -13.05
C THR A 28 -16.30 0.51 -12.04
N ASP A 29 -17.35 1.25 -11.70
CA ASP A 29 -18.40 0.76 -10.82
C ASP A 29 -19.14 -0.43 -11.43
N GLU A 30 -19.41 -0.41 -12.74
CA GLU A 30 -20.09 -1.52 -13.43
C GLU A 30 -19.26 -2.80 -13.39
N LEU A 31 -17.94 -2.70 -13.56
CA LEU A 31 -17.05 -3.85 -13.44
C LEU A 31 -17.05 -4.41 -12.02
N VAL A 32 -16.96 -3.54 -11.00
CA VAL A 32 -17.00 -3.96 -9.60
C VAL A 32 -18.34 -4.58 -9.25
N ASP A 33 -19.45 -4.02 -9.71
CA ASP A 33 -20.78 -4.56 -9.45
C ASP A 33 -20.98 -5.91 -10.14
N PHE A 34 -20.48 -6.08 -11.37
CA PHE A 34 -20.41 -7.39 -12.03
C PHE A 34 -19.60 -8.40 -11.21
N LEU A 35 -18.36 -8.06 -10.81
CA LEU A 35 -17.51 -8.94 -10.02
C LEU A 35 -18.16 -9.30 -8.69
N ARG A 36 -18.81 -8.35 -8.02
CA ARG A 36 -19.52 -8.58 -6.77
C ARG A 36 -20.64 -9.59 -6.95
N MET A 37 -21.48 -9.43 -7.97
CA MET A 37 -22.57 -10.38 -8.25
C MET A 37 -22.05 -11.80 -8.49
N GLN A 38 -20.93 -11.93 -9.18
CA GLN A 38 -20.33 -13.22 -9.47
C GLN A 38 -19.67 -13.86 -8.23
N LEU A 39 -18.88 -13.09 -7.50
CA LEU A 39 -18.14 -13.56 -6.33
C LEU A 39 -19.05 -13.86 -5.13
N LEU A 40 -20.19 -13.18 -5.01
CA LEU A 40 -21.19 -13.50 -3.97
C LEU A 40 -21.75 -14.91 -4.12
N ASN A 41 -21.77 -15.45 -5.33
CA ASN A 41 -22.24 -16.81 -5.63
C ASN A 41 -21.09 -17.85 -5.66
N SER A 42 -19.91 -17.47 -5.16
CA SER A 42 -18.70 -18.30 -5.22
C SER A 42 -18.19 -18.66 -3.83
N ASP A 43 -17.52 -19.81 -3.70
CA ASP A 43 -16.76 -20.12 -2.50
C ASP A 43 -15.42 -19.38 -2.51
N LEU A 44 -15.29 -18.39 -1.63
CA LEU A 44 -14.08 -17.58 -1.44
C LEU A 44 -13.17 -18.11 -0.33
N SER A 45 -13.45 -19.29 0.25
CA SER A 45 -12.66 -19.87 1.33
C SER A 45 -11.18 -20.06 0.97
N THR A 46 -10.89 -20.33 -0.31
CA THR A 46 -9.53 -20.53 -0.83
C THR A 46 -8.89 -19.26 -1.37
N LEU A 47 -9.62 -18.15 -1.46
CA LEU A 47 -9.11 -16.90 -2.01
C LEU A 47 -8.08 -16.32 -1.04
N ASN A 48 -6.85 -16.10 -1.50
CA ASN A 48 -5.78 -15.57 -0.66
C ASN A 48 -5.09 -14.33 -1.26
N GLN A 49 -5.34 -14.01 -2.53
CA GLN A 49 -4.65 -12.90 -3.20
C GLN A 49 -5.60 -12.07 -4.06
N LEU A 50 -5.49 -10.75 -3.91
CA LEU A 50 -6.03 -9.76 -4.84
C LEU A 50 -4.87 -8.94 -5.40
N SER A 51 -4.69 -8.98 -6.72
CA SER A 51 -3.67 -8.18 -7.41
C SER A 51 -4.31 -7.29 -8.47
N LEU A 52 -4.14 -5.98 -8.33
CA LEU A 52 -4.45 -4.97 -9.34
C LEU A 52 -3.13 -4.51 -9.97
N HIS A 53 -2.93 -4.83 -11.25
CA HIS A 53 -1.72 -4.46 -11.98
C HIS A 53 -2.08 -3.60 -13.17
N THR A 54 -1.41 -2.46 -13.34
CA THR A 54 -1.66 -1.53 -14.47
C THR A 54 -3.15 -1.21 -14.66
N VAL A 55 -3.86 -1.09 -13.53
CA VAL A 55 -5.28 -0.78 -13.49
C VAL A 55 -5.46 0.74 -13.51
N ASP A 56 -6.36 1.22 -14.35
CA ASP A 56 -6.68 2.63 -14.45
C ASP A 56 -7.87 3.00 -13.54
N PHE A 57 -7.64 3.88 -12.58
CA PHE A 57 -8.63 4.36 -11.60
C PHE A 57 -9.37 5.62 -12.08
N SER A 58 -9.14 6.07 -13.31
CA SER A 58 -9.78 7.28 -13.87
C SER A 58 -11.32 7.19 -13.82
N GLY A 59 -11.88 6.01 -14.08
CA GLY A 59 -13.31 5.70 -14.00
C GLY A 59 -13.81 5.27 -12.62
N SER A 60 -12.95 5.24 -11.60
CA SER A 60 -13.33 4.85 -10.24
C SER A 60 -13.75 6.05 -9.40
N ASN A 61 -14.55 5.82 -8.35
CA ASN A 61 -14.75 6.68 -7.19
C ASN A 61 -14.15 6.07 -5.90
N SER A 62 -14.23 6.81 -4.79
CA SER A 62 -13.73 6.35 -3.49
C SER A 62 -14.42 5.09 -2.98
N LEU A 63 -15.62 4.77 -3.50
CA LEU A 63 -16.38 3.57 -3.12
C LEU A 63 -16.14 2.38 -4.05
N THR A 64 -15.56 2.57 -5.24
CA THR A 64 -15.35 1.50 -6.22
C THR A 64 -14.47 0.38 -5.64
N LEU A 65 -13.27 0.72 -5.19
CA LEU A 65 -12.37 -0.27 -4.58
C LEU A 65 -12.91 -0.76 -3.22
N HIS A 66 -13.50 0.14 -2.43
CA HIS A 66 -14.12 -0.20 -1.15
C HIS A 66 -15.16 -1.32 -1.31
N ARG A 67 -16.03 -1.22 -2.31
CA ARG A 67 -17.06 -2.23 -2.60
C ARG A 67 -16.47 -3.57 -3.02
N LEU A 68 -15.36 -3.59 -3.75
CA LEU A 68 -14.68 -4.84 -4.10
C LEU A 68 -14.05 -5.48 -2.85
N LEU A 69 -13.30 -4.69 -2.07
CA LEU A 69 -12.65 -5.16 -0.84
C LEU A 69 -13.65 -5.68 0.18
N ALA A 70 -14.83 -5.06 0.32
CA ALA A 70 -15.85 -5.50 1.27
C ALA A 70 -16.25 -6.97 1.12
N LEU A 71 -16.10 -7.52 -0.09
CA LEU A 71 -16.39 -8.92 -0.38
C LEU A 71 -15.19 -9.85 -0.14
N VAL A 72 -14.00 -9.43 -0.57
CA VAL A 72 -12.81 -10.31 -0.64
C VAL A 72 -11.82 -10.14 0.52
N ALA A 73 -11.78 -8.97 1.16
CA ALA A 73 -10.69 -8.54 2.04
C ALA A 73 -10.44 -9.48 3.23
N LYS A 74 -11.48 -10.04 3.82
CA LYS A 74 -11.40 -10.98 4.96
C LYS A 74 -10.74 -12.34 4.62
N HIS A 75 -10.55 -12.61 3.34
CA HIS A 75 -9.92 -13.85 2.85
C HIS A 75 -8.46 -13.64 2.47
N LEU A 76 -8.02 -12.40 2.23
CA LEU A 76 -6.73 -12.10 1.64
C LEU A 76 -5.57 -12.29 2.62
N GLU A 77 -4.55 -13.00 2.15
CA GLU A 77 -3.19 -12.98 2.72
C GLU A 77 -2.29 -11.97 1.98
N VAL A 78 -2.61 -11.68 0.71
CA VAL A 78 -1.82 -10.80 -0.15
C VAL A 78 -2.74 -9.79 -0.84
N PHE A 79 -2.48 -8.51 -0.62
CA PHE A 79 -3.11 -7.42 -1.36
C PHE A 79 -2.06 -6.61 -2.12
N GLU A 80 -2.19 -6.54 -3.44
CA GLU A 80 -1.25 -5.84 -4.32
C GLU A 80 -1.98 -4.87 -5.25
N LEU A 81 -1.46 -3.65 -5.32
CA LEU A 81 -1.81 -2.62 -6.28
C LEU A 81 -0.50 -2.09 -6.84
N THR A 82 -0.25 -2.37 -8.13
CA THR A 82 1.03 -2.08 -8.77
C THR A 82 0.85 -1.36 -10.10
N GLN A 83 1.61 -0.29 -10.28
CA GLN A 83 1.64 0.50 -11.53
C GLN A 83 0.28 1.06 -11.97
N SER A 84 -0.61 1.36 -11.01
CA SER A 84 -1.94 1.90 -11.31
C SER A 84 -1.89 3.37 -11.72
N THR A 85 -2.81 3.75 -12.61
CA THR A 85 -2.93 5.10 -13.18
C THR A 85 -4.28 5.74 -12.85
N GLY A 86 -4.45 7.02 -13.20
CA GLY A 86 -5.73 7.71 -13.01
C GLY A 86 -6.13 7.88 -11.55
N MET A 87 -5.21 7.68 -10.60
CA MET A 87 -5.54 7.65 -9.19
C MET A 87 -5.84 9.04 -8.64
N ARG A 88 -6.64 9.09 -7.59
CA ARG A 88 -6.93 10.27 -6.78
C ARG A 88 -6.51 10.02 -5.35
N ALA A 89 -6.46 11.07 -4.53
CA ALA A 89 -6.06 10.97 -3.13
C ALA A 89 -6.95 10.00 -2.33
N ASP A 90 -8.21 9.82 -2.76
CA ASP A 90 -9.21 8.95 -2.15
C ASP A 90 -9.37 7.58 -2.85
N SER A 91 -8.57 7.27 -3.88
CA SER A 91 -8.62 5.97 -4.57
C SER A 91 -8.21 4.80 -3.68
N VAL A 92 -7.30 5.05 -2.73
CA VAL A 92 -6.93 4.12 -1.67
C VAL A 92 -6.74 4.93 -0.39
N THR A 93 -7.33 4.46 0.70
CA THR A 93 -7.36 5.16 1.99
C THR A 93 -7.18 4.18 3.14
N ASP A 94 -6.99 4.69 4.36
CA ASP A 94 -6.96 3.87 5.58
C ASP A 94 -8.21 2.98 5.71
N ALA A 95 -9.39 3.47 5.33
CA ALA A 95 -10.64 2.70 5.37
C ALA A 95 -10.66 1.51 4.38
N HIS A 96 -9.82 1.53 3.35
CA HIS A 96 -9.64 0.37 2.47
C HIS A 96 -8.77 -0.70 3.14
N LEU A 97 -7.67 -0.27 3.76
CA LEU A 97 -6.76 -1.20 4.45
C LEU A 97 -7.38 -1.79 5.72
N ALA A 98 -8.24 -1.03 6.40
CA ALA A 98 -8.98 -1.48 7.59
C ALA A 98 -9.94 -2.66 7.33
N GLN A 99 -10.30 -2.93 6.06
CA GLN A 99 -11.14 -4.08 5.69
C GLN A 99 -10.36 -5.40 5.65
N LEU A 100 -9.03 -5.33 5.56
CA LEU A 100 -8.16 -6.52 5.53
C LEU A 100 -8.19 -7.21 6.89
N ASP A 101 -8.21 -8.53 6.88
CA ASP A 101 -8.11 -9.32 8.11
C ASP A 101 -6.65 -9.33 8.60
N ALA A 102 -6.37 -8.61 9.68
CA ALA A 102 -5.02 -8.49 10.22
C ALA A 102 -4.44 -9.83 10.69
N THR A 103 -5.28 -10.82 10.99
CA THR A 103 -4.83 -12.16 11.40
C THR A 103 -4.35 -13.00 10.22
N LYS A 104 -4.76 -12.66 8.99
CA LYS A 104 -4.43 -13.39 7.77
C LYS A 104 -3.46 -12.64 6.87
N ILE A 105 -3.53 -11.32 6.83
CA ILE A 105 -2.74 -10.52 5.90
C ILE A 105 -1.24 -10.69 6.20
N ARG A 106 -0.50 -11.07 5.16
CA ARG A 106 0.97 -11.26 5.21
C ARG A 106 1.70 -10.22 4.37
N ARG A 107 1.04 -9.66 3.35
CA ARG A 107 1.64 -8.68 2.45
C ARG A 107 0.64 -7.66 1.94
N ILE A 108 1.03 -6.40 2.03
CA ILE A 108 0.32 -5.27 1.43
C ILE A 108 1.32 -4.50 0.55
N THR A 109 1.03 -4.39 -0.74
CA THR A 109 1.86 -3.67 -1.70
C THR A 109 1.04 -2.65 -2.46
N ILE A 110 1.35 -1.37 -2.28
CA ILE A 110 0.83 -0.25 -3.06
C ILE A 110 2.06 0.42 -3.66
N ASP A 111 2.32 0.20 -4.95
CA ASP A 111 3.55 0.63 -5.62
C ASP A 111 3.29 1.16 -7.03
N GLY A 112 4.13 2.10 -7.49
CA GLY A 112 4.02 2.65 -8.83
C GLY A 112 2.78 3.52 -9.07
N VAL A 113 2.28 4.20 -8.03
CA VAL A 113 1.08 5.04 -8.06
C VAL A 113 1.25 6.24 -8.99
N ARG A 114 0.31 6.43 -9.93
CA ARG A 114 0.24 7.62 -10.79
C ARG A 114 -1.12 8.29 -10.69
N PHE A 115 -1.13 9.55 -10.28
CA PHE A 115 -2.36 10.34 -10.12
C PHE A 115 -2.89 10.86 -11.46
N ALA A 116 -4.21 10.95 -11.60
CA ALA A 116 -4.88 11.52 -12.77
C ALA A 116 -4.44 12.97 -13.03
N MET A 117 -4.39 13.76 -11.95
CA MET A 117 -3.82 15.11 -11.97
C MET A 117 -2.44 15.05 -11.32
N PRO A 118 -1.35 15.10 -12.09
CA PRO A 118 0.01 14.97 -11.57
C PRO A 118 0.41 16.23 -10.81
N ARG A 119 -0.07 16.39 -9.57
CA ARG A 119 0.52 17.33 -8.63
C ARG A 119 1.78 16.68 -8.07
N ARG A 120 2.93 17.38 -8.10
CA ARG A 120 4.24 16.86 -7.67
C ARG A 120 4.24 16.22 -6.26
N ARG A 121 3.33 16.64 -5.37
CA ARG A 121 3.14 16.12 -4.00
C ARG A 121 1.77 15.48 -3.75
N ALA A 122 1.10 14.97 -4.79
CA ALA A 122 -0.11 14.19 -4.58
C ALA A 122 0.22 12.94 -3.75
N LEU A 123 -0.62 12.69 -2.74
CA LEU A 123 -0.51 11.55 -1.84
C LEU A 123 -1.88 10.87 -1.73
N LEU A 124 -1.86 9.55 -1.57
CA LEU A 124 -3.00 8.74 -1.16
C LEU A 124 -3.29 9.03 0.31
N ARG A 125 -4.57 8.98 0.69
CA ARG A 125 -5.04 9.10 2.08
C ARG A 125 -4.83 7.81 2.87
N VAL A 126 -3.69 7.17 2.66
CA VAL A 126 -3.17 6.06 3.46
C VAL A 126 -2.20 6.67 4.46
N GLY A 127 -2.64 6.88 5.67
CA GLY A 127 -1.93 7.56 6.74
C GLY A 127 -1.60 6.66 7.92
N ASP A 128 -1.36 7.31 9.05
CA ASP A 128 -0.89 6.63 10.26
C ASP A 128 -1.90 5.62 10.83
N GLU A 129 -3.19 5.83 10.57
CA GLU A 129 -4.25 4.99 11.14
C GLU A 129 -4.17 3.55 10.63
N ALA A 130 -3.82 3.32 9.36
CA ALA A 130 -3.64 1.96 8.84
C ALA A 130 -2.53 1.20 9.58
N LEU A 131 -1.37 1.83 9.79
CA LEU A 131 -0.25 1.22 10.52
C LEU A 131 -0.58 1.04 12.00
N ARG A 132 -1.25 2.03 12.61
CA ARG A 132 -1.68 1.97 14.01
C ARG A 132 -2.63 0.80 14.26
N GLN A 133 -3.57 0.56 13.37
CA GLN A 133 -4.51 -0.57 13.49
C GLN A 133 -3.82 -1.92 13.38
N LEU A 134 -2.91 -2.07 12.41
CA LEU A 134 -2.10 -3.27 12.24
C LEU A 134 -1.25 -3.54 13.50
N ALA A 135 -0.53 -2.53 13.99
CA ALA A 135 0.27 -2.64 15.21
C ALA A 135 -0.57 -2.98 16.45
N LYS A 136 -1.74 -2.36 16.62
CA LYS A 136 -2.67 -2.65 17.73
C LYS A 136 -3.12 -4.11 17.72
N GLN A 137 -3.23 -4.72 16.55
CA GLN A 137 -3.60 -6.12 16.36
C GLN A 137 -2.39 -7.06 16.35
N LYS A 138 -1.19 -6.57 16.68
CA LYS A 138 0.09 -7.30 16.61
C LYS A 138 0.35 -7.92 15.23
N SER A 139 -0.18 -7.30 14.18
CA SER A 139 -0.04 -7.76 12.80
C SER A 139 1.00 -6.92 12.07
N PHE A 140 2.04 -7.60 11.58
CA PHE A 140 3.15 -6.96 10.89
C PHE A 140 3.37 -7.60 9.52
N PRO A 141 2.53 -7.33 8.51
CA PRO A 141 2.74 -7.81 7.15
C PRO A 141 3.96 -7.12 6.50
N THR A 142 4.51 -7.74 5.46
CA THR A 142 5.43 -7.03 4.56
C THR A 142 4.69 -5.88 3.88
N LEU A 143 5.20 -4.65 4.05
CA LEU A 143 4.55 -3.43 3.62
C LEU A 143 5.35 -2.73 2.53
N VAL A 144 4.69 -2.37 1.44
CA VAL A 144 5.20 -1.40 0.46
C VAL A 144 4.12 -0.35 0.25
N LEU A 145 4.43 0.90 0.57
CA LEU A 145 3.53 2.03 0.47
C LEU A 145 4.19 3.13 -0.36
N ASP A 146 3.59 3.44 -1.49
CA ASP A 146 4.05 4.48 -2.40
C ASP A 146 3.10 5.68 -2.38
N ARG A 147 3.66 6.89 -2.33
CA ARG A 147 2.92 8.16 -2.31
C ARG A 147 1.85 8.19 -1.19
N CYS A 148 2.15 7.70 0.01
CA CYS A 148 1.24 7.70 1.16
C CYS A 148 1.41 8.93 2.06
N SER A 149 0.51 9.13 3.02
CA SER A 149 0.52 10.20 4.02
C SER A 149 0.99 9.76 5.41
N VAL A 150 1.64 8.60 5.52
CA VAL A 150 2.25 8.09 6.76
C VAL A 150 3.39 9.01 7.23
N THR A 151 3.54 9.18 8.54
CA THR A 151 4.58 10.01 9.16
C THR A 151 5.79 9.21 9.61
N THR A 152 6.96 9.87 9.67
CA THR A 152 8.20 9.27 10.22
C THR A 152 7.96 8.70 11.62
N LYS A 153 7.26 9.46 12.49
CA LYS A 153 6.92 9.03 13.85
C LYS A 153 6.19 7.70 13.85
N MET A 154 5.16 7.56 13.01
CA MET A 154 4.37 6.32 12.95
C MET A 154 5.17 5.15 12.40
N VAL A 155 6.07 5.35 11.43
CA VAL A 155 6.97 4.27 10.96
C VAL A 155 7.86 3.78 12.10
N CYS A 156 8.38 4.68 12.93
CA CYS A 156 9.15 4.32 14.13
C CYS A 156 8.28 3.61 15.18
N ASP A 157 7.09 4.15 15.51
CA ASP A 157 6.13 3.52 16.45
C ASP A 157 5.77 2.09 15.98
N TYR A 158 5.55 1.91 14.68
CA TYR A 158 5.25 0.61 14.07
C TYR A 158 6.44 -0.36 14.19
N THR A 159 7.67 0.13 14.01
CA THR A 159 8.90 -0.66 14.13
C THR A 159 9.13 -1.10 15.57
N GLU A 160 8.90 -0.23 16.56
CA GLU A 160 8.97 -0.59 17.99
C GLU A 160 7.89 -1.59 18.38
N GLY A 161 6.66 -1.40 17.90
CA GLY A 161 5.58 -2.36 18.12
C GLY A 161 5.91 -3.75 17.58
N TRP A 162 6.66 -3.81 16.48
CA TRP A 162 7.16 -5.09 15.94
C TRP A 162 8.17 -5.74 16.88
N PHE A 163 9.19 -5.01 17.34
CA PHE A 163 10.16 -5.54 18.31
C PHE A 163 9.48 -6.05 19.59
N ALA A 164 8.52 -5.30 20.12
CA ALA A 164 7.75 -5.71 21.30
C ALA A 164 6.94 -7.00 21.07
N SER A 165 6.56 -7.31 19.83
CA SER A 165 5.79 -8.50 19.46
C SER A 165 6.66 -9.66 18.94
N ALA A 166 7.92 -9.39 18.56
CA ALA A 166 8.80 -10.36 17.91
C ALA A 166 9.17 -11.52 18.83
N HIS A 167 9.31 -11.27 20.14
CA HIS A 167 9.61 -12.31 21.14
C HIS A 167 8.46 -13.31 21.36
N GLU A 168 7.22 -12.96 21.03
CA GLU A 168 6.05 -13.83 21.19
C GLU A 168 5.90 -14.83 20.02
N ALA A 169 6.59 -14.60 18.90
CA ALA A 169 6.47 -15.39 17.68
C ALA A 169 7.73 -16.27 17.45
N GLU A 170 7.87 -17.34 18.25
CA GLU A 170 9.01 -18.28 18.23
C GLU A 170 9.26 -19.03 16.90
N ARG A 171 8.46 -18.78 15.85
CA ARG A 171 8.64 -19.43 14.54
C ARG A 171 8.48 -18.42 13.41
N SER A 172 9.59 -18.17 12.71
CA SER A 172 9.62 -17.62 11.33
C SER A 172 9.50 -16.10 11.14
N MET A 173 10.10 -15.26 11.98
CA MET A 173 10.30 -13.84 11.59
C MET A 173 11.56 -13.68 10.72
N ARG A 174 11.44 -14.09 9.46
CA ARG A 174 12.33 -13.61 8.38
C ARG A 174 12.15 -12.09 8.29
N SER A 175 13.25 -11.36 8.13
CA SER A 175 13.32 -9.88 8.05
C SER A 175 12.01 -9.25 7.57
N GLN A 176 11.31 -8.54 8.46
CA GLN A 176 10.15 -7.77 8.07
C GLN A 176 10.62 -6.49 7.38
N ILE A 177 9.94 -6.17 6.27
CA ILE A 177 10.30 -5.02 5.43
C ILE A 177 9.10 -4.07 5.37
N CYS A 178 9.31 -2.85 5.87
CA CYS A 178 8.41 -1.73 5.65
C CYS A 178 9.06 -0.77 4.65
N THR A 179 8.52 -0.70 3.44
CA THR A 179 9.01 0.17 2.38
C THR A 179 8.07 1.34 2.19
N VAL A 180 8.56 2.57 2.40
CA VAL A 180 7.82 3.81 2.20
C VAL A 180 8.46 4.61 1.07
N LYS A 181 7.83 4.63 -0.10
CA LYS A 181 8.33 5.31 -1.30
C LYS A 181 7.64 6.65 -1.51
N ARG A 182 8.42 7.65 -1.91
CA ARG A 182 7.92 8.96 -2.39
C ARG A 182 6.90 9.59 -1.43
N CYS A 183 7.11 9.41 -0.14
CA CYS A 183 6.32 9.99 0.93
C CYS A 183 7.00 11.27 1.42
N ALA A 184 6.27 12.39 1.42
CA ALA A 184 6.85 13.68 1.81
C ALA A 184 7.25 13.77 3.29
N ALA A 185 6.57 12.99 4.14
CA ALA A 185 6.70 13.00 5.60
C ALA A 185 7.65 11.93 6.16
N VAL A 186 8.23 11.10 5.29
CA VAL A 186 9.26 10.11 5.64
C VAL A 186 10.53 10.43 4.86
N ARG A 187 11.45 11.13 5.52
CA ARG A 187 12.75 11.51 4.96
C ARG A 187 13.87 10.83 5.73
N GLY A 188 14.88 10.36 5.02
CA GLY A 188 16.02 9.63 5.62
C GLY A 188 16.61 10.27 6.87
N PRO A 189 17.07 11.53 6.82
CA PRO A 189 17.66 12.19 7.99
C PRO A 189 16.68 12.37 9.17
N GLN A 190 15.40 12.59 8.89
CA GLN A 190 14.37 12.72 9.93
C GLN A 190 14.07 11.36 10.58
N PHE A 191 14.08 10.30 9.79
CA PHE A 191 13.91 8.93 10.26
C PHE A 191 15.09 8.48 11.13
N GLU A 192 16.33 8.74 10.70
CA GLU A 192 17.54 8.44 11.48
C GLU A 192 17.55 9.17 12.82
N ALA A 193 17.26 10.48 12.83
CA ALA A 193 17.18 11.27 14.06
C ALA A 193 16.09 10.77 15.02
N GLU A 194 14.93 10.37 14.50
CA GLU A 194 13.84 9.83 15.29
C GLU A 194 14.17 8.43 15.87
N CYS A 195 14.84 7.57 15.10
CA CYS A 195 15.37 6.29 15.61
C CYS A 195 16.38 6.53 16.74
N GLN A 196 17.34 7.42 16.55
CA GLN A 196 18.34 7.74 17.58
C GLN A 196 17.71 8.30 18.85
N ARG A 197 16.70 9.18 18.73
CA ARG A 197 15.94 9.72 19.87
C ARG A 197 15.26 8.63 20.70
N ARG A 198 14.94 7.50 20.09
CA ARG A 198 14.27 6.34 20.70
C ARG A 198 15.25 5.26 21.18
N GLY A 199 16.57 5.48 21.03
CA GLY A 199 17.58 4.48 21.36
C GLY A 199 17.65 3.31 20.36
N LEU A 200 17.05 3.46 19.17
CA LEU A 200 17.13 2.43 18.13
C LEU A 200 18.42 2.59 17.33
N HIS A 201 19.15 1.50 17.16
CA HIS A 201 20.34 1.49 16.31
C HIS A 201 19.92 1.40 14.84
N CYS A 202 20.31 2.39 14.04
CA CYS A 202 19.90 2.50 12.65
C CYS A 202 21.13 2.52 11.73
N LYS A 203 21.32 1.46 10.93
CA LYS A 203 22.37 1.39 9.91
C LYS A 203 21.77 1.60 8.54
N HIS A 204 22.17 2.66 7.86
CA HIS A 204 21.75 2.89 6.48
C HIS A 204 22.66 2.13 5.51
N ARG A 205 22.09 1.60 4.44
CA ARG A 205 22.79 1.03 3.29
C ARG A 205 22.08 1.38 2.00
N ARG A 206 22.82 1.40 0.89
CA ARG A 206 22.23 1.61 -0.43
C ARG A 206 21.41 0.39 -0.82
N GLY A 207 20.13 0.60 -1.15
CA GLY A 207 19.26 -0.44 -1.68
C GLY A 207 19.36 -0.57 -3.20
N SER A 208 18.45 -1.37 -3.77
CA SER A 208 18.28 -1.45 -5.23
C SER A 208 17.68 -0.14 -5.77
N GLY A 209 18.25 0.38 -6.86
CA GLY A 209 17.79 1.61 -7.51
C GLY A 209 18.00 2.87 -6.65
N SER A 210 16.91 3.62 -6.43
CA SER A 210 16.89 4.85 -5.62
C SER A 210 16.44 4.62 -4.17
N LEU A 211 16.30 3.36 -3.74
CA LEU A 211 15.92 3.02 -2.37
C LEU A 211 17.10 3.17 -1.41
N ILE A 212 16.84 3.78 -0.26
CA ILE A 212 17.72 3.80 0.91
C ILE A 212 17.16 2.80 1.90
N LEU A 213 17.97 1.84 2.33
CA LEU A 213 17.58 0.83 3.31
C LEU A 213 18.14 1.18 4.67
N TYR A 214 17.33 0.99 5.69
CA TYR A 214 17.64 1.19 7.09
C TYR A 214 17.41 -0.12 7.82
N ASN A 215 18.49 -0.75 8.27
CA ASN A 215 18.40 -1.88 9.17
C ASN A 215 18.31 -1.29 10.59
N VAL A 216 17.15 -1.44 11.20
CA VAL A 216 16.87 -0.98 12.57
C VAL A 216 17.00 -2.16 13.51
N GLN A 217 17.64 -1.94 14.66
CA GLN A 217 17.83 -2.90 15.74
C GLN A 217 17.47 -2.25 17.08
N ALA A 218 16.78 -2.99 17.95
CA ALA A 218 16.59 -2.62 19.35
C ALA A 218 17.85 -2.96 20.17
N GLU A 219 18.12 -2.22 21.24
CA GLU A 219 19.24 -2.51 22.14
C GLU A 219 19.08 -3.92 22.73
N HIS A 220 20.13 -4.75 22.60
CA HIS A 220 20.21 -6.13 23.08
C HIS A 220 19.38 -7.19 22.35
N ASP A 221 18.79 -6.88 21.19
CA ASP A 221 18.08 -7.87 20.36
C ASP A 221 18.87 -8.26 19.10
N GLN A 222 18.80 -9.54 18.70
CA GLN A 222 19.38 -10.03 17.43
C GLN A 222 18.45 -9.83 16.24
N THR A 223 17.20 -9.41 16.47
CA THR A 223 16.23 -9.19 15.42
C THR A 223 16.47 -7.87 14.68
N GLU A 224 16.27 -7.89 13.35
CA GLU A 224 16.39 -6.70 12.49
C GLU A 224 15.07 -6.40 11.80
N PHE A 225 14.66 -5.13 11.84
CA PHE A 225 13.56 -4.61 11.05
C PHE A 225 14.11 -3.72 9.93
N THR A 226 13.73 -4.00 8.67
CA THR A 226 14.19 -3.21 7.54
C THR A 226 13.17 -2.15 7.15
N VAL A 227 13.54 -0.88 7.24
CA VAL A 227 12.79 0.23 6.66
C VAL A 227 13.45 0.65 5.35
N ALA A 228 12.71 0.67 4.26
CA ALA A 228 13.21 1.18 2.98
C ALA A 228 12.51 2.50 2.65
N THR A 229 13.26 3.55 2.32
CA THR A 229 12.68 4.82 1.89
C THR A 229 13.12 5.18 0.48
N GLN A 230 12.23 5.84 -0.27
CA GLN A 230 12.58 6.44 -1.56
C GLN A 230 12.26 7.94 -1.48
N PRO A 231 13.23 8.84 -1.68
CA PRO A 231 12.94 10.27 -1.68
C PRO A 231 12.01 10.66 -2.85
N LEU A 232 11.32 11.79 -2.69
CA LEU A 232 10.66 12.46 -3.81
C LEU A 232 11.75 12.95 -4.79
N GLU A 233 11.48 12.87 -6.09
CA GLU A 233 12.38 13.44 -7.10
C GLU A 233 12.57 14.95 -6.85
N PRO A 234 13.82 15.47 -6.92
CA PRO A 234 14.10 16.88 -6.65
C PRO A 234 13.40 17.80 -7.66
N GLU A 235 13.08 19.02 -7.24
CA GLU A 235 12.53 20.04 -8.14
C GLU A 235 13.63 20.49 -9.12
N ASP A 236 13.36 20.41 -10.43
CA ASP A 236 14.12 21.23 -11.38
C ASP A 236 14.01 22.70 -10.95
N PRO A 237 15.12 23.46 -10.88
CA PRO A 237 15.07 24.86 -10.51
C PRO A 237 14.12 25.59 -11.46
N LYS A 238 13.19 26.37 -10.87
CA LYS A 238 12.36 27.29 -11.64
C LYS A 238 13.30 28.14 -12.48
N LYS A 239 13.26 28.01 -13.81
CA LYS A 239 13.78 29.07 -14.68
C LYS A 239 13.02 30.33 -14.30
N GLU A 240 13.70 31.25 -13.64
CA GLU A 240 13.24 32.63 -13.53
C GLU A 240 12.89 33.05 -14.96
N ARG A 241 11.62 33.42 -15.16
CA ARG A 241 11.22 34.02 -16.42
C ARG A 241 11.88 35.38 -16.40
N ASP A 242 12.90 35.57 -17.23
CA ASP A 242 13.40 36.88 -17.59
C ASP A 242 12.18 37.70 -18.04
N VAL A 243 11.77 38.64 -17.18
CA VAL A 243 10.85 39.71 -17.56
C VAL A 243 11.73 40.71 -18.29
N GLU A 244 11.96 40.47 -19.58
CA GLU A 244 12.46 41.52 -20.45
C GLU A 244 11.38 42.60 -20.55
N HIS A 245 11.66 43.75 -19.91
CA HIS A 245 11.02 45.00 -20.22
C HIS A 245 11.31 45.37 -21.68
N GLN A 246 10.25 45.42 -22.48
CA GLN A 246 10.15 46.25 -23.68
C GLN A 246 8.86 47.06 -23.47
N GLY A 247 8.77 48.36 -23.62
CA GLY A 247 9.63 49.41 -24.16
C GLY A 247 8.68 50.58 -24.38
#